data_AF-A0A1C6FBL4-F1
#
_entry.id   AF-A0A1C6FBL4-F1
#
_cell.length_a   1.000
_cell.length_b   1.000
_cell.length_c   1.000
_cell.angle_alpha   90.00
_cell.angle_beta   90.00
_cell.angle_gamma   90.00
#
_symmetry.space_group_name_H-M   'P 1'
#
loop_
_entity.id
_entity.type
_entity.pdbx_description
1 polymer ?
#
loop_
_entity_poly.entity_id
_entity_poly.type
_entity_poly.pdbx_seq_one_letter_code
_entity_poly.pdbx_strand_id
1 'polypeptide(L)'
;MVFCIPVQRAGNLFVQVVKLLYRIDTPTNIFPSMHVFIAVACGGAILKNGNCRKYKSVMWGTGTLTVLVVLSTVFLKQHSVVDVVFSIVLYGICYYVFYRVLPGYKEEITRLATREELLTVPNLLSTFRLVLAVLFWGIYQRYGGMAENRKLLTGILLLSGITDFLDGKIARRFHMVSEVGKILDPIADKVTQGVLLICFFSEYEVAKGVFLLFLVKECYMSVMGTRAIKRVKKNEGAKWYGKINTAVFYAVMAVLVFIPDISEKAANLLILCCGAFMLLAFIMYGNYYSVLLKEEKG
;
A
#
# COMPACT_ATOMS: atom_id res chain seq x y z
N MET A 1 -6.02 17.55 -19.55
CA MET A 1 -6.28 18.89 -20.12
C MET A 1 -6.23 19.90 -18.99
N VAL A 2 -5.04 20.44 -18.70
CA VAL A 2 -4.84 21.39 -17.59
C VAL A 2 -5.07 22.79 -18.15
N PHE A 3 -6.21 23.41 -17.79
CA PHE A 3 -6.48 24.81 -18.11
C PHE A 3 -5.48 25.69 -17.34
N CYS A 4 -4.48 26.21 -18.06
CA CYS A 4 -3.58 27.27 -17.59
C CYS A 4 -4.41 28.51 -17.22
N ILE A 5 -4.50 28.86 -15.94
CA ILE A 5 -5.09 30.14 -15.52
C ILE A 5 -4.09 31.25 -15.89
N PRO A 6 -4.55 32.42 -16.41
CA PRO A 6 -3.69 33.55 -16.73
C PRO A 6 -3.21 34.30 -15.48
N VAL A 7 -2.59 33.63 -14.50
CA VAL A 7 -1.89 34.29 -13.37
C VAL A 7 -0.40 34.45 -13.72
N GLN A 8 -0.12 34.99 -14.90
CA GLN A 8 1.27 35.23 -15.33
C GLN A 8 1.62 36.72 -15.52
N ARG A 9 0.69 37.66 -15.32
CA ARG A 9 0.92 39.08 -15.66
C ARG A 9 1.17 40.06 -14.51
N ALA A 10 1.08 39.66 -13.24
CA ALA A 10 1.32 40.58 -12.12
C ALA A 10 2.62 40.24 -11.39
N GLY A 11 3.51 41.23 -11.26
CA GLY A 11 4.81 41.14 -10.56
C GLY A 11 4.73 41.29 -9.04
N ASN A 12 3.55 41.09 -8.44
CA ASN A 12 3.32 41.35 -7.02
C ASN A 12 3.87 40.20 -6.16
N LEU A 13 4.29 40.52 -4.93
CA LEU A 13 4.83 39.58 -3.93
C LEU A 13 3.95 38.31 -3.78
N PHE A 14 2.63 38.48 -3.75
CA PHE A 14 1.67 37.37 -3.65
C PHE A 14 1.78 36.37 -4.80
N VAL A 15 2.04 36.83 -6.03
CA VAL A 15 2.22 35.96 -7.19
C VAL A 15 3.56 35.22 -7.10
N GLN A 16 4.60 35.84 -6.55
CA GLN A 16 5.88 35.17 -6.30
C GLN A 16 5.77 34.11 -5.21
N VAL A 17 5.05 34.40 -4.12
CA VAL A 17 4.78 33.43 -3.04
C VAL A 17 3.97 32.26 -3.58
N VAL A 18 2.94 32.50 -4.39
CA VAL A 18 2.15 31.44 -5.02
C VAL A 18 2.99 30.60 -5.99
N LYS A 19 3.86 31.22 -6.81
CA LYS A 19 4.80 30.50 -7.69
C LYS A 19 5.81 29.66 -6.91
N LEU A 20 6.33 30.17 -5.79
CA LEU A 20 7.19 29.42 -4.88
C LEU A 20 6.45 28.23 -4.30
N LEU A 21 5.18 28.42 -3.90
CA LEU A 21 4.33 27.36 -3.39
C LEU A 21 4.13 26.25 -4.43
N TYR A 22 3.78 26.59 -5.68
CA TYR A 22 3.61 25.61 -6.76
C TYR A 22 4.90 24.85 -7.13
N ARG A 23 6.07 25.44 -6.86
CA ARG A 23 7.37 24.78 -7.08
C ARG A 23 7.68 23.76 -5.99
N ILE A 24 7.22 24.00 -4.76
CA ILE A 24 7.40 23.11 -3.60
C ILE A 24 6.31 22.02 -3.58
N ASP A 25 5.09 22.37 -3.98
CA ASP A 25 3.90 21.51 -3.95
C ASP A 25 3.27 21.46 -5.35
N THR A 26 3.72 20.48 -6.13
CA THR A 26 3.25 20.28 -7.51
C THR A 26 1.80 19.79 -7.50
N PRO A 27 0.90 20.33 -8.36
CA PRO A 27 -0.51 19.93 -8.45
C PRO A 27 -0.68 18.60 -9.20
N THR A 28 0.15 17.60 -8.87
CA THR A 28 -0.02 16.25 -9.35
C THR A 28 -1.20 15.65 -8.60
N ASN A 29 -2.23 15.21 -9.34
CA ASN A 29 -3.42 14.53 -8.82
C ASN A 29 -3.03 13.22 -8.10
N ILE A 30 -2.58 13.32 -6.85
CA ILE A 30 -2.54 12.21 -5.92
C ILE A 30 -3.98 12.06 -5.43
N PHE A 31 -4.69 11.17 -6.08
CA PHE A 31 -6.00 10.73 -5.63
C PHE A 31 -5.82 9.79 -4.44
N PRO A 32 -6.29 10.07 -3.20
CA PRO A 32 -6.91 11.28 -2.64
C PRO A 32 -5.90 12.27 -2.00
N SER A 33 -6.34 13.51 -1.73
CA SER A 33 -5.50 14.55 -1.11
C SER A 33 -5.05 14.19 0.31
N MET A 34 -3.75 13.89 0.45
CA MET A 34 -3.14 13.56 1.74
C MET A 34 -3.22 14.70 2.75
N HIS A 35 -3.09 15.95 2.31
CA HIS A 35 -3.20 17.12 3.20
C HIS A 35 -4.59 17.23 3.83
N VAL A 36 -5.64 17.04 3.02
CA VAL A 36 -7.02 17.04 3.50
C VAL A 36 -7.28 15.86 4.43
N PHE A 37 -6.84 14.66 4.03
CA PHE A 37 -7.01 13.46 4.85
C PHE A 37 -6.35 13.60 6.23
N ILE A 38 -5.08 14.04 6.28
CA ILE A 38 -4.34 14.23 7.54
C ILE A 38 -5.00 15.31 8.40
N ALA A 39 -5.38 16.45 7.82
CA ALA A 39 -6.03 17.53 8.56
C ALA A 39 -7.35 17.08 9.18
N VAL A 40 -8.21 16.41 8.41
CA VAL A 40 -9.50 15.90 8.89
C VAL A 40 -9.31 14.78 9.91
N ALA A 41 -8.34 13.88 9.73
CA ALA A 41 -8.03 12.81 10.67
C ALA A 41 -7.52 13.35 12.01
N CYS A 42 -6.54 14.26 12.00
CA CYS A 42 -6.03 14.92 13.19
C CYS A 42 -7.13 15.73 13.89
N GLY A 43 -7.90 16.51 13.13
CA GLY A 43 -9.04 17.26 13.66
C GLY A 43 -10.05 16.36 14.34
N GLY A 44 -10.50 15.29 13.66
CA GLY A 44 -11.42 14.31 14.21
C GLY A 44 -10.90 13.62 15.48
N ALA A 45 -9.62 13.25 15.52
CA ALA A 45 -8.98 12.63 16.67
C ALA A 45 -8.93 13.57 17.89
N ILE A 46 -8.56 14.84 17.68
CA ILE A 46 -8.51 15.86 18.74
C ILE A 46 -9.92 16.14 19.27
N LEU A 47 -10.90 16.31 18.38
CA LEU A 47 -12.29 16.60 18.75
C LEU A 47 -12.93 15.46 19.56
N LYS A 48 -12.48 14.22 19.35
CA LYS A 48 -12.95 13.04 20.07
C LYS A 48 -12.23 12.81 21.40
N ASN A 49 -11.02 13.34 21.57
CA ASN A 49 -10.25 13.17 22.80
C ASN A 49 -10.89 13.96 23.96
N GLY A 50 -11.35 13.24 24.99
CA GLY A 50 -12.00 13.82 26.17
C GLY A 50 -11.12 14.84 26.91
N ASN A 51 -9.79 14.65 26.90
CA ASN A 51 -8.85 15.56 27.54
C ASN A 51 -8.76 16.90 26.78
N CYS A 52 -8.81 16.87 25.44
CA CYS A 52 -8.74 18.07 24.60
C CYS A 52 -10.06 18.86 24.64
N ARG A 53 -11.19 18.17 24.80
CA ARG A 53 -12.53 18.79 24.84
C ARG A 53 -12.72 19.76 26.01
N LYS A 54 -11.92 19.63 27.07
CA LYS A 54 -11.92 20.56 28.22
C LYS A 54 -11.52 21.98 27.80
N TYR A 55 -10.68 22.13 26.79
CA TYR A 55 -10.17 23.42 26.34
C TYR A 55 -10.92 23.88 25.08
N LYS A 56 -11.97 24.70 25.26
CA LYS A 56 -12.78 25.22 24.15
C LYS A 56 -11.92 25.92 23.08
N SER A 57 -10.86 26.63 23.47
CA SER A 57 -9.94 27.28 22.52
C SER A 57 -9.23 26.28 21.60
N VAL A 58 -8.87 25.10 22.11
CA VAL A 58 -8.25 24.03 21.32
C VAL A 58 -9.26 23.44 20.33
N MET A 59 -10.51 23.27 20.76
CA MET A 59 -11.59 22.75 19.91
C MET A 59 -11.91 23.70 18.74
N TRP A 60 -12.11 24.99 19.04
CA TRP A 60 -12.35 26.01 18.02
C TRP A 60 -11.14 26.18 17.11
N GLY A 61 -9.93 26.30 17.67
CA GLY A 61 -8.70 26.44 16.89
C GLY A 61 -8.46 25.26 15.94
N THR A 62 -8.68 24.03 16.40
CA THR A 62 -8.51 22.83 15.57
C THR A 62 -9.57 22.76 14.46
N GLY A 63 -10.83 23.08 14.77
CA GLY A 63 -11.90 23.13 13.78
C GLY A 63 -11.62 24.18 12.70
N THR A 64 -11.27 25.39 13.11
CA THR A 64 -10.90 26.48 12.20
C THR A 64 -9.69 26.12 11.34
N LEU A 65 -8.62 25.58 11.94
CA LEU A 65 -7.43 25.16 11.20
C LEU A 65 -7.74 24.08 10.17
N THR A 66 -8.55 23.09 10.54
CA THR A 66 -8.96 22.01 9.61
C THR A 66 -9.71 22.58 8.42
N VAL A 67 -10.68 23.47 8.65
CA VAL A 67 -11.44 24.13 7.58
C VAL A 67 -10.53 24.99 6.70
N LEU A 68 -9.61 25.75 7.29
CA LEU A 68 -8.67 26.59 6.55
C LEU A 68 -7.73 25.76 5.66
N VAL A 69 -7.22 24.62 6.13
CA VAL A 69 -6.39 23.72 5.31
C VAL A 69 -7.21 23.20 4.13
N VAL A 70 -8.43 22.67 4.37
CA VAL A 70 -9.28 22.18 3.29
C VAL A 70 -9.61 23.28 2.28
N LEU A 71 -10.01 24.46 2.76
CA LEU A 71 -10.34 25.60 1.90
C LEU A 71 -9.13 26.04 1.07
N SER A 72 -7.94 26.10 1.69
CA SER A 72 -6.69 26.51 1.01
C SER A 72 -6.32 25.58 -0.14
N THR A 73 -6.48 24.26 0.03
CA THR A 73 -6.17 23.26 -1.01
C THR A 73 -7.09 23.37 -2.24
N VAL A 74 -8.36 23.75 -2.04
CA VAL A 74 -9.32 23.98 -3.13
C VAL A 74 -9.07 25.32 -3.82
N PHE A 75 -8.78 26.37 -3.05
CA PHE A 75 -8.58 27.73 -3.57
C PHE A 75 -7.33 27.88 -4.43
N LEU A 76 -6.25 27.16 -4.07
CA LEU A 76 -4.99 27.17 -4.83
C LEU A 76 -5.02 26.26 -6.07
N LYS A 77 -6.16 25.67 -6.45
CA LYS A 77 -6.27 24.67 -7.53
C LYS A 77 -5.17 23.57 -7.50
N GLN A 78 -4.61 23.29 -6.31
CA GLN A 78 -3.59 22.24 -6.16
C GLN A 78 -4.23 20.85 -6.23
N HIS A 79 -5.51 20.76 -5.87
CA HIS A 79 -6.32 19.54 -5.91
C HIS A 79 -7.72 19.82 -6.46
N SER A 80 -8.32 18.82 -7.08
CA SER A 80 -9.72 18.89 -7.51
C SER A 80 -10.66 18.75 -6.31
N VAL A 81 -11.88 19.30 -6.40
CA VAL A 81 -12.93 19.07 -5.38
C VAL A 81 -13.19 17.57 -5.18
N VAL A 82 -12.99 16.78 -6.24
CA VAL A 82 -13.07 15.32 -6.21
C VAL A 82 -12.07 14.74 -5.20
N ASP A 83 -10.82 15.22 -5.17
CA ASP A 83 -9.79 14.74 -4.24
C ASP A 83 -10.17 14.99 -2.77
N VAL A 84 -10.84 16.11 -2.48
CA VAL A 84 -11.36 16.44 -1.14
C VAL A 84 -12.45 15.45 -0.72
N VAL A 85 -13.42 15.19 -1.61
CA VAL A 85 -14.51 14.25 -1.35
C VAL A 85 -13.96 12.85 -1.06
N PHE A 86 -13.04 12.35 -1.88
CA PHE A 86 -12.42 11.05 -1.65
C PHE A 86 -11.60 11.00 -0.36
N SER A 87 -10.96 12.10 0.06
CA SER A 87 -10.25 12.19 1.33
C SER A 87 -11.19 12.07 2.53
N ILE A 88 -12.38 12.68 2.46
CA ILE A 88 -13.40 12.60 3.52
C ILE A 88 -13.98 11.18 3.60
N VAL A 89 -14.24 10.54 2.44
CA VAL A 89 -14.67 9.14 2.40
C VAL A 89 -13.60 8.22 3.01
N LEU A 90 -12.33 8.41 2.63
CA LEU A 90 -11.21 7.66 3.18
C LEU A 90 -11.10 7.87 4.70
N TYR A 91 -11.24 9.11 5.19
CA TYR A 91 -11.31 9.40 6.62
C TYR A 91 -12.45 8.65 7.30
N GLY A 92 -13.65 8.60 6.71
CA GLY A 92 -14.78 7.84 7.25
C GLY A 92 -14.48 6.35 7.40
N ILE A 93 -13.85 5.75 6.39
CA ILE A 93 -13.40 4.35 6.41
C ILE A 93 -12.36 4.14 7.52
N CYS A 94 -11.31 4.96 7.54
CA CYS A 94 -10.27 4.89 8.57
C CYS A 94 -10.86 5.08 9.98
N TYR A 95 -11.74 6.05 10.17
CA TYR A 95 -12.43 6.30 11.43
C TYR A 95 -13.24 5.08 11.88
N TYR A 96 -13.97 4.43 10.97
CA TYR A 96 -14.68 3.20 11.26
C TYR A 96 -13.72 2.08 11.70
N VAL A 97 -12.65 1.85 10.96
CA VAL A 97 -11.65 0.81 11.28
C VAL A 97 -11.00 1.07 12.64
N PHE A 98 -10.49 2.27 12.89
CA PHE A 98 -9.78 2.61 14.13
C PHE A 98 -10.67 2.64 15.36
N TYR A 99 -11.93 3.07 15.24
CA TYR A 99 -12.79 3.24 16.40
C TYR A 99 -13.86 2.17 16.60
N ARG A 100 -14.12 1.30 15.62
CA ARG A 100 -15.06 0.17 15.77
C ARG A 100 -14.38 -1.18 15.66
N VAL A 101 -13.47 -1.36 14.71
CA VAL A 101 -12.87 -2.68 14.43
C VAL A 101 -11.66 -2.95 15.33
N LEU A 102 -10.67 -2.05 15.30
CA LEU A 102 -9.41 -2.19 16.06
C LEU A 102 -9.59 -2.39 17.58
N PRO A 103 -10.53 -1.72 18.28
CA PRO A 103 -10.73 -1.95 19.71
C PRO A 103 -11.12 -3.39 20.03
N GLY A 104 -11.84 -4.07 19.14
CA GLY A 104 -12.24 -5.48 19.30
C GLY A 104 -11.08 -6.46 19.21
N TYR A 105 -9.97 -6.08 18.57
CA TYR A 105 -8.77 -6.90 18.42
C TYR A 105 -7.58 -6.39 19.25
N LYS A 106 -7.74 -5.29 20.01
CA LYS A 106 -6.62 -4.61 20.66
C LYS A 106 -5.88 -5.52 21.65
N GLU A 107 -6.60 -6.27 22.46
CA GLU A 107 -6.00 -7.21 23.42
C GLU A 107 -5.28 -8.36 22.72
N GLU A 108 -5.88 -8.90 21.65
CA GLU A 108 -5.28 -9.97 20.85
C GLU A 108 -4.00 -9.48 20.16
N ILE A 109 -4.04 -8.32 19.48
CA ILE A 109 -2.85 -7.70 18.85
C ILE A 109 -1.76 -7.42 19.89
N THR A 110 -2.10 -6.92 21.09
CA THR A 110 -1.11 -6.62 22.13
C THR A 110 -0.49 -7.90 22.70
N ARG A 111 -1.25 -8.99 22.81
CA ARG A 111 -0.73 -10.30 23.22
C ARG A 111 0.18 -10.91 22.17
N LEU A 112 -0.13 -10.74 20.89
CA LEU A 112 0.67 -11.25 19.78
C LEU A 112 1.95 -10.41 19.60
N ALA A 113 1.84 -9.08 19.62
CA ALA A 113 2.93 -8.15 19.33
C ALA A 113 3.82 -7.84 20.55
N THR A 114 4.40 -8.86 21.18
CA THR A 114 5.42 -8.65 22.22
C THR A 114 6.74 -8.18 21.60
N ARG A 115 7.59 -7.49 22.39
CA ARG A 115 8.90 -7.06 21.91
C ARG A 115 9.79 -8.21 21.45
N GLU A 116 9.70 -9.36 22.12
CA GLU A 116 10.47 -10.55 21.79
C GLU A 116 10.05 -11.14 20.45
N GLU A 117 8.73 -11.21 20.19
CA GLU A 117 8.19 -11.63 18.91
C GLU A 117 8.63 -10.68 17.79
N LEU A 118 8.54 -9.35 18.02
CA LEU A 118 8.91 -8.34 17.02
C LEU A 118 10.41 -8.32 16.69
N LEU A 119 11.28 -8.58 17.68
CA LEU A 119 12.73 -8.53 17.52
C LEU A 119 13.34 -9.85 17.03
N THR A 120 12.51 -10.82 16.62
CA THR A 120 13.01 -12.00 15.93
C THR A 120 13.65 -11.63 14.59
N VAL A 121 14.72 -12.34 14.20
CA VAL A 121 15.44 -12.09 12.95
C VAL A 121 14.51 -12.10 11.72
N PRO A 122 13.60 -13.08 11.56
CA PRO A 122 12.65 -13.08 10.43
C PRO A 122 11.75 -11.85 10.40
N ASN A 123 11.20 -11.44 11.55
CA ASN A 123 10.29 -10.28 11.60
C ASN A 123 11.01 -8.96 11.33
N LEU A 124 12.27 -8.84 11.76
CA LEU A 124 13.09 -7.69 11.44
C LEU A 124 13.37 -7.62 9.93
N LEU A 125 13.61 -8.76 9.28
CA LEU A 125 13.79 -8.85 7.82
C LEU A 125 12.50 -8.50 7.06
N SER A 126 11.33 -8.98 7.50
CA SER A 126 10.03 -8.60 6.93
C SER A 126 9.71 -7.11 7.12
N THR A 127 10.02 -6.56 8.29
CA THR A 127 9.89 -5.12 8.55
C THR A 127 10.83 -4.31 7.66
N PHE A 128 12.08 -4.76 7.53
CA PHE A 128 13.05 -4.15 6.63
C PHE A 128 12.57 -4.16 5.18
N ARG A 129 11.90 -5.22 4.73
CA ARG A 129 11.27 -5.28 3.41
C ARG A 129 10.19 -4.21 3.20
N LEU A 130 9.33 -3.99 4.20
CA LEU A 130 8.34 -2.91 4.15
C LEU A 130 9.02 -1.54 3.98
N VAL A 131 10.13 -1.30 4.69
CA VAL A 131 10.93 -0.08 4.53
C VAL A 131 11.51 0.00 3.13
N LEU A 132 12.07 -1.10 2.60
CA LEU A 132 12.58 -1.16 1.22
C LEU A 132 11.49 -0.88 0.17
N ALA A 133 10.26 -1.37 0.36
CA ALA A 133 9.15 -1.10 -0.54
C ALA A 133 8.80 0.41 -0.55
N VAL A 134 8.74 1.05 0.63
CA VAL A 134 8.51 2.50 0.74
C VAL A 134 9.66 3.29 0.10
N LEU A 135 10.91 2.89 0.34
CA LEU A 135 12.08 3.51 -0.26
C LEU A 135 12.09 3.37 -1.79
N PHE A 136 11.76 2.18 -2.30
CA PHE A 136 11.64 1.91 -3.73
C PHE A 136 10.63 2.86 -4.37
N TRP A 137 9.42 2.95 -3.81
CA TRP A 137 8.38 3.87 -4.27
C TRP A 137 8.83 5.33 -4.22
N GLY A 138 9.43 5.75 -3.10
CA GLY A 138 9.89 7.12 -2.90
C GLY A 138 10.98 7.54 -3.89
N ILE A 139 11.96 6.68 -4.15
CA ILE A 139 13.03 6.91 -5.13
C ILE A 139 12.44 6.95 -6.55
N TYR A 140 11.56 6.00 -6.88
CA TYR A 140 10.89 5.96 -8.17
C TYR A 140 10.15 7.27 -8.48
N GLN A 141 9.36 7.78 -7.53
CA GLN A 141 8.61 9.03 -7.70
C GLN A 141 9.53 10.26 -7.72
N ARG A 142 10.56 10.29 -6.87
CA ARG A 142 11.42 11.48 -6.72
C ARG A 142 12.27 11.78 -7.95
N TYR A 143 12.69 10.73 -8.65
CA TYR A 143 13.65 10.80 -9.75
C TYR A 143 13.06 10.37 -11.11
N GLY A 144 11.74 10.48 -11.27
CA GLY A 144 11.13 10.43 -12.60
C GLY A 144 11.08 9.05 -13.27
N GLY A 145 11.10 7.96 -12.51
CA GLY A 145 10.82 6.61 -13.03
C GLY A 145 12.00 5.63 -13.02
N MET A 146 11.82 4.46 -13.66
CA MET A 146 12.83 3.38 -13.63
C MET A 146 14.11 3.70 -14.41
N ALA A 147 14.06 4.60 -15.39
CA ALA A 147 15.17 4.86 -16.30
C ALA A 147 16.38 5.53 -15.63
N GLU A 148 16.15 6.54 -14.79
CA GLU A 148 17.25 7.36 -14.23
C GLU A 148 18.00 6.67 -13.08
N ASN A 149 17.32 5.87 -12.26
CA ASN A 149 17.90 5.23 -11.07
C ASN A 149 17.82 3.70 -11.10
N ARG A 150 17.83 3.11 -12.29
CA ARG A 150 17.67 1.67 -12.50
C ARG A 150 18.55 0.82 -11.59
N LYS A 151 19.86 1.09 -11.56
CA LYS A 151 20.83 0.33 -10.74
C LYS A 151 20.46 0.31 -9.25
N LEU A 152 20.02 1.45 -8.72
CA LEU A 152 19.63 1.58 -7.32
C LEU A 152 18.32 0.82 -7.04
N LEU A 153 17.32 0.99 -7.91
CA LEU A 153 16.02 0.31 -7.81
C LEU A 153 16.16 -1.21 -7.96
N THR A 154 16.98 -1.66 -8.91
CA THR A 154 17.38 -3.06 -9.06
C THR A 154 18.04 -3.58 -7.78
N GLY A 155 19.00 -2.84 -7.22
CA GLY A 155 19.68 -3.22 -5.98
C GLY A 155 18.71 -3.38 -4.81
N ILE A 156 17.75 -2.47 -4.66
CA ILE A 156 16.70 -2.52 -3.63
C ILE A 156 15.80 -3.75 -3.85
N LEU A 157 15.36 -4.00 -5.09
CA LEU A 157 14.51 -5.14 -5.41
C LEU A 157 15.21 -6.49 -5.17
N LEU A 158 16.48 -6.60 -5.59
CA LEU A 158 17.27 -7.81 -5.34
C LEU A 158 17.52 -8.03 -3.85
N LEU A 159 17.84 -6.96 -3.11
CA LEU A 159 18.01 -7.02 -1.66
C LEU A 159 16.71 -7.48 -0.98
N SER A 160 15.57 -6.91 -1.40
CA SER A 160 14.24 -7.31 -0.92
C SER A 160 13.97 -8.81 -1.16
N GLY A 161 14.19 -9.31 -2.38
CA GLY A 161 14.00 -10.73 -2.70
C GLY A 161 14.95 -11.67 -1.95
N ILE A 162 16.21 -11.26 -1.74
CA ILE A 162 17.17 -12.03 -0.93
C ILE A 162 16.71 -12.10 0.52
N THR A 163 16.21 -11.00 1.09
CA THR A 163 15.74 -10.98 2.49
C THR A 163 14.55 -11.91 2.73
N ASP A 164 13.61 -12.04 1.77
CA ASP A 164 12.49 -13.01 1.81
C ASP A 164 12.93 -14.46 1.71
N PHE A 165 13.96 -14.74 0.90
CA PHE A 165 14.49 -16.09 0.88
C PHE A 165 15.20 -16.43 2.20
N LEU A 166 15.92 -15.47 2.77
CA LEU A 166 16.69 -15.64 4.00
C LEU A 166 15.80 -15.80 5.22
N ASP A 167 14.78 -14.96 5.42
CA ASP A 167 13.90 -15.07 6.59
C ASP A 167 13.15 -16.41 6.61
N GLY A 168 12.62 -16.87 5.47
CA GLY A 168 11.92 -18.14 5.36
C GLY A 168 12.84 -19.34 5.55
N LYS A 169 14.13 -19.22 5.22
CA LYS A 169 15.13 -20.26 5.48
C LYS A 169 15.56 -20.26 6.96
N ILE A 170 15.76 -19.09 7.55
CA ILE A 170 16.14 -18.90 8.96
C ILE A 170 15.01 -19.39 9.87
N ALA A 171 13.76 -18.97 9.62
CA ALA A 171 12.59 -19.38 10.40
C ALA A 171 12.43 -20.91 10.43
N ARG A 172 12.61 -21.58 9.27
CA ARG A 172 12.52 -23.05 9.17
C ARG A 172 13.71 -23.78 9.79
N ARG A 173 14.92 -23.23 9.69
CA ARG A 173 16.14 -23.89 10.19
C ARG A 173 16.28 -23.79 11.70
N PHE A 174 15.88 -22.65 12.27
CA PHE A 174 16.07 -22.36 13.68
C PHE A 174 14.78 -22.45 14.50
N HIS A 175 13.68 -22.93 13.90
CA HIS A 175 12.35 -23.02 14.53
C HIS A 175 11.87 -21.70 15.16
N MET A 176 12.36 -20.56 14.65
CA MET A 176 12.00 -19.21 15.10
C MET A 176 10.74 -18.74 14.39
N VAL A 177 9.62 -19.42 14.62
CA VAL A 177 8.30 -19.05 14.05
C VAL A 177 7.52 -18.26 15.08
N SER A 178 7.35 -16.97 14.83
CA SER A 178 6.59 -16.03 15.66
C SER A 178 5.13 -15.93 15.18
N GLU A 179 4.18 -15.65 16.06
CA GLU A 179 2.79 -15.42 15.67
C GLU A 179 2.63 -14.09 14.92
N VAL A 180 3.44 -13.09 15.27
CA VAL A 180 3.48 -11.81 14.54
C VAL A 180 3.98 -12.02 13.12
N GLY A 181 5.03 -12.82 12.93
CA GLY A 181 5.64 -13.09 11.62
C GLY A 181 4.66 -13.75 10.67
N LYS A 182 3.81 -14.67 11.16
CA LYS A 182 2.75 -15.30 10.35
C LYS A 182 1.79 -14.30 9.70
N ILE A 183 1.63 -13.11 10.29
CA ILE A 183 0.80 -12.03 9.78
C ILE A 183 1.64 -10.99 9.03
N LEU A 184 2.80 -10.64 9.56
CA LEU A 184 3.69 -9.61 9.02
C LEU A 184 4.30 -10.02 7.68
N ASP A 185 4.77 -11.27 7.53
CA ASP A 185 5.44 -11.72 6.31
C ASP A 185 4.51 -11.67 5.09
N PRO A 186 3.26 -12.20 5.16
CA PRO A 186 2.32 -12.05 4.05
C PRO A 186 1.99 -10.59 3.74
N ILE A 187 1.86 -9.73 4.76
CA ILE A 187 1.59 -8.30 4.53
C ILE A 187 2.77 -7.64 3.81
N ALA A 188 4.00 -7.90 4.26
CA ALA A 188 5.21 -7.35 3.64
C ALA A 188 5.36 -7.78 2.18
N ASP A 189 5.07 -9.04 1.87
CA ASP A 189 5.07 -9.56 0.49
C ASP A 189 4.01 -8.85 -0.38
N LYS A 190 2.76 -8.73 0.09
CA LYS A 190 1.69 -8.09 -0.68
C LYS A 190 1.89 -6.59 -0.87
N VAL A 191 2.43 -5.89 0.13
CA VAL A 191 2.79 -4.48 -0.01
C VAL A 191 3.89 -4.31 -1.05
N THR A 192 4.91 -5.16 -1.03
CA THR A 192 6.00 -5.11 -2.02
C THR A 192 5.48 -5.38 -3.44
N GLN A 193 4.64 -6.41 -3.62
CA GLN A 193 4.00 -6.72 -4.90
C GLN A 193 3.13 -5.56 -5.41
N GLY A 194 2.33 -4.97 -4.52
CA GLY A 194 1.49 -3.83 -4.83
C GLY A 194 2.30 -2.61 -5.26
N VAL A 195 3.33 -2.23 -4.50
CA VAL A 195 4.23 -1.11 -4.82
C VAL A 195 4.86 -1.28 -6.20
N LEU A 196 5.39 -2.47 -6.49
CA LEU A 196 6.03 -2.75 -7.79
C LEU A 196 5.04 -2.59 -8.94
N LEU A 197 3.84 -3.18 -8.84
CA LEU A 197 2.81 -3.05 -9.87
C LEU A 197 2.38 -1.60 -10.07
N ILE A 198 2.20 -0.83 -9.00
CA ILE A 198 1.80 0.58 -9.11
C ILE A 198 2.91 1.40 -9.77
N CYS A 199 4.19 1.15 -9.47
CA CYS A 199 5.29 1.82 -10.17
C CYS A 199 5.20 1.58 -11.69
N PHE A 200 4.82 0.38 -12.12
CA PHE A 200 4.66 0.06 -13.54
C PHE A 200 3.40 0.65 -14.20
N PHE A 201 2.47 1.27 -13.48
CA PHE A 201 1.25 1.86 -14.05
C PHE A 201 1.49 2.97 -15.06
N SER A 202 2.53 3.76 -14.84
CA SER A 202 2.90 4.87 -15.71
C SER A 202 3.65 4.42 -16.96
N GLU A 203 4.23 3.21 -16.94
CA GLU A 203 5.02 2.67 -18.05
C GLU A 203 4.23 1.70 -18.93
N TYR A 204 3.34 0.89 -18.35
CA TYR A 204 2.64 -0.18 -19.07
C TYR A 204 1.15 -0.22 -18.74
N GLU A 205 0.28 -0.07 -19.76
CA GLU A 205 -1.17 -0.09 -19.55
C GLU A 205 -1.67 -1.44 -19.03
N VAL A 206 -1.06 -2.55 -19.50
CA VAL A 206 -1.42 -3.91 -19.05
C VAL A 206 -1.17 -4.13 -17.56
N ALA A 207 -0.24 -3.38 -16.95
CA ALA A 207 0.04 -3.48 -15.51
C ALA A 207 -1.17 -3.06 -14.67
N LYS A 208 -2.01 -2.14 -15.16
CA LYS A 208 -3.26 -1.73 -14.50
C LYS A 208 -4.23 -2.89 -14.38
N GLY A 209 -4.38 -3.67 -15.46
CA GLY A 209 -5.22 -4.88 -15.47
C GLY A 209 -4.71 -5.96 -14.52
N VAL A 210 -3.39 -6.21 -14.52
CA VAL A 210 -2.76 -7.18 -13.61
C VAL A 210 -2.88 -6.75 -12.14
N PHE A 211 -2.76 -5.45 -11.84
CA PHE A 211 -2.98 -4.96 -10.48
C PHE A 211 -4.44 -5.05 -10.03
N LEU A 212 -5.40 -4.81 -10.92
CA LEU A 212 -6.80 -5.05 -10.58
C LEU A 212 -7.04 -6.53 -10.26
N LEU A 213 -6.49 -7.44 -11.06
CA LEU A 213 -6.52 -8.88 -10.79
C LEU A 213 -5.86 -9.23 -9.44
N PHE A 214 -4.70 -8.63 -9.15
CA PHE A 214 -4.01 -8.77 -7.88
C PHE A 214 -4.92 -8.36 -6.70
N LEU A 215 -5.52 -7.17 -6.75
CA LEU A 215 -6.43 -6.70 -5.69
C LEU A 215 -7.63 -7.63 -5.51
N VAL A 216 -8.28 -8.04 -6.60
CA VAL A 216 -9.43 -8.95 -6.54
C VAL A 216 -9.03 -10.29 -5.91
N LYS A 217 -7.91 -10.86 -6.35
CA LYS A 217 -7.38 -12.12 -5.83
C LYS A 217 -7.07 -12.03 -4.34
N GLU A 218 -6.32 -11.01 -3.91
CA GLU A 218 -5.89 -10.90 -2.51
C GLU A 218 -7.06 -10.58 -1.57
N CYS A 219 -8.02 -9.75 -2.00
CA CYS A 219 -9.27 -9.51 -1.27
C CYS A 219 -10.09 -10.80 -1.14
N TYR A 220 -10.27 -11.54 -2.24
CA TYR A 220 -11.01 -12.81 -2.23
C TYR A 220 -10.34 -13.84 -1.32
N MET A 221 -9.02 -14.02 -1.43
CA MET A 221 -8.27 -14.97 -0.61
C MET A 221 -8.32 -14.61 0.88
N SER A 222 -8.23 -13.32 1.22
CA SER A 222 -8.36 -12.85 2.61
C SER A 222 -9.75 -13.15 3.18
N VAL A 223 -10.80 -12.89 2.41
CA VAL A 223 -12.19 -13.12 2.82
C VAL A 223 -12.52 -14.62 2.92
N MET A 224 -12.10 -15.43 1.94
CA MET A 224 -12.36 -16.87 1.96
C MET A 224 -11.49 -17.59 2.98
N GLY A 225 -10.24 -17.18 3.15
CA GLY A 225 -9.33 -17.70 4.17
C GLY A 225 -9.86 -17.48 5.58
N THR A 226 -10.30 -16.26 5.90
CA THR A 226 -10.92 -15.96 7.22
C THR A 226 -12.20 -16.75 7.46
N ARG A 227 -13.04 -16.94 6.43
CA ARG A 227 -14.23 -17.81 6.53
C ARG A 227 -13.87 -19.28 6.74
N ALA A 228 -12.88 -19.80 6.02
CA ALA A 228 -12.43 -21.16 6.14
C ALA A 228 -11.85 -21.46 7.53
N ILE A 229 -11.03 -20.55 8.08
CA ILE A 229 -10.45 -20.68 9.43
C ILE A 229 -11.57 -20.70 10.50
N LYS A 230 -12.57 -19.81 10.38
CA LYS A 230 -13.67 -19.73 11.34
C LYS A 230 -14.58 -20.96 11.36
N ARG A 231 -14.73 -21.63 10.22
CA ARG A 231 -15.65 -22.76 10.08
C ARG A 231 -14.96 -24.12 10.24
N VAL A 232 -13.90 -24.35 9.47
CA VAL A 232 -13.22 -25.65 9.40
C VAL A 232 -12.09 -25.77 10.44
N LYS A 233 -11.73 -24.68 11.14
CA LYS A 233 -10.59 -24.59 12.09
C LYS A 233 -9.24 -25.09 11.52
N LYS A 234 -9.15 -25.26 10.20
CA LYS A 234 -7.97 -25.75 9.51
C LYS A 234 -7.21 -24.55 8.94
N ASN A 235 -6.03 -24.29 9.48
CA ASN A 235 -5.10 -23.31 8.92
C ASN A 235 -4.01 -24.02 8.14
N GLU A 236 -4.31 -24.38 6.89
CA GLU A 236 -3.29 -24.87 5.97
C GLU A 236 -2.66 -23.67 5.29
N GLY A 237 -1.37 -23.41 5.59
CA GLY A 237 -0.63 -22.27 5.05
C GLY A 237 -0.54 -22.23 3.51
N ALA A 238 0.28 -21.31 2.98
CA ALA A 238 0.35 -21.04 1.53
C ALA A 238 0.61 -22.31 0.69
N LYS A 239 -0.27 -22.53 -0.30
CA LYS A 239 -0.22 -23.66 -1.23
C LYS A 239 0.85 -23.46 -2.29
N TRP A 240 1.26 -24.55 -2.95
CA TRP A 240 2.35 -24.55 -3.93
C TRP A 240 2.10 -23.58 -5.10
N TYR A 241 0.87 -23.50 -5.62
CA TYR A 241 0.49 -22.58 -6.70
C TYR A 241 0.57 -21.10 -6.28
N GLY A 242 0.34 -20.78 -5.01
CA GLY A 242 0.58 -19.44 -4.45
C GLY A 242 2.06 -19.08 -4.43
N LYS A 243 2.92 -20.03 -4.01
CA LYS A 243 4.39 -19.85 -3.99
C LYS A 243 4.96 -19.66 -5.40
N ILE A 244 4.48 -20.43 -6.37
CA ILE A 244 4.89 -20.28 -7.78
C ILE A 244 4.49 -18.90 -8.30
N ASN A 245 3.24 -18.46 -8.06
CA ASN A 245 2.82 -17.12 -8.48
C ASN A 245 3.73 -16.03 -7.92
N THR A 246 4.07 -16.08 -6.63
CA THR A 246 4.98 -15.11 -6.01
C THR A 246 6.40 -15.18 -6.61
N ALA A 247 6.93 -16.38 -6.85
CA ALA A 247 8.25 -16.55 -7.45
C ALA A 247 8.31 -16.01 -8.89
N VAL A 248 7.30 -16.33 -9.72
CA VAL A 248 7.19 -15.81 -11.09
C VAL A 248 7.06 -14.29 -11.06
N PHE A 249 6.26 -13.73 -10.15
CA PHE A 249 6.12 -12.30 -9.99
C PHE A 249 7.47 -11.62 -9.73
N TYR A 250 8.22 -12.05 -8.70
CA TYR A 250 9.52 -11.44 -8.39
C TYR A 250 10.53 -11.60 -9.52
N ALA A 251 10.55 -12.76 -10.19
CA ALA A 251 11.43 -12.98 -11.34
C ALA A 251 11.10 -12.03 -12.49
N VAL A 252 9.83 -11.89 -12.86
CA VAL A 252 9.41 -10.96 -13.92
C VAL A 252 9.72 -9.51 -13.54
N MET A 253 9.40 -9.08 -12.32
CA MET A 253 9.74 -7.73 -11.86
C MET A 253 11.25 -7.48 -11.86
N ALA A 254 12.06 -8.45 -11.43
CA ALA A 254 13.52 -8.35 -11.46
C ALA A 254 14.04 -8.19 -12.90
N VAL A 255 13.50 -8.95 -13.86
CA VAL A 255 13.86 -8.83 -15.28
C VAL A 255 13.50 -7.44 -15.83
N LEU A 256 12.29 -6.96 -15.55
CA LEU A 256 11.81 -5.66 -16.02
C LEU A 256 12.64 -4.48 -15.46
N VAL A 257 13.04 -4.56 -14.19
CA VAL A 257 13.87 -3.52 -13.57
C VAL A 257 15.33 -3.67 -13.97
N PHE A 258 15.87 -4.88 -14.12
CA PHE A 258 17.30 -5.11 -14.40
C PHE A 258 17.69 -4.78 -15.85
N ILE A 259 16.91 -5.24 -16.83
CA ILE A 259 17.31 -5.13 -18.25
C ILE A 259 16.89 -3.76 -18.81
N PRO A 260 17.85 -2.90 -19.19
CA PRO A 260 17.53 -1.62 -19.85
C PRO A 260 16.88 -1.84 -21.23
N ASP A 261 16.02 -0.90 -21.62
CA ASP A 261 15.45 -0.82 -22.98
C ASP A 261 14.75 -2.09 -23.50
N ILE A 262 14.04 -2.80 -22.62
CA ILE A 262 13.12 -3.86 -23.05
C ILE A 262 12.07 -3.25 -23.99
N SER A 263 11.89 -3.86 -25.16
CA SER A 263 10.79 -3.51 -26.07
C SER A 263 9.45 -3.58 -25.35
N GLU A 264 8.61 -2.56 -25.49
CA GLU A 264 7.30 -2.48 -24.83
C GLU A 264 6.46 -3.75 -25.02
N LYS A 265 6.52 -4.37 -26.20
CA LYS A 265 5.81 -5.63 -26.49
C LYS A 265 6.31 -6.79 -25.62
N ALA A 266 7.62 -6.89 -25.42
CA ALA A 266 8.23 -7.91 -24.58
C ALA A 266 7.91 -7.68 -23.10
N ALA A 267 7.95 -6.43 -22.63
CA ALA A 267 7.55 -6.08 -21.27
C ALA A 267 6.07 -6.39 -21.02
N ASN A 268 5.19 -5.99 -21.94
CA ASN A 268 3.76 -6.29 -21.86
C ASN A 268 3.48 -7.81 -21.86
N LEU A 269 4.21 -8.58 -22.68
CA LEU A 269 4.10 -10.04 -22.68
C LEU A 269 4.52 -10.65 -21.33
N LEU A 270 5.65 -10.20 -20.77
CA LEU A 270 6.12 -10.66 -19.46
C LEU A 270 5.11 -10.34 -18.34
N ILE A 271 4.56 -9.12 -18.33
CA ILE A 271 3.53 -8.70 -17.38
C ILE A 271 2.25 -9.53 -17.54
N LEU A 272 1.83 -9.81 -18.78
CA LEU A 272 0.68 -10.67 -19.06
C LEU A 272 0.93 -12.12 -18.63
N CYS A 273 2.12 -12.66 -18.85
CA CYS A 273 2.51 -13.98 -18.33
C CYS A 273 2.38 -14.01 -16.80
N CYS A 274 2.88 -12.98 -16.12
CA CYS A 274 2.70 -12.84 -14.68
C CYS A 274 1.21 -12.79 -14.28
N GLY A 275 0.40 -12.02 -15.00
CA GLY A 275 -1.05 -11.97 -14.82
C GLY A 275 -1.73 -13.32 -15.02
N ALA A 276 -1.29 -14.12 -15.99
CA ALA A 276 -1.83 -15.46 -16.26
C ALA A 276 -1.53 -16.44 -15.10
N PHE A 277 -0.32 -16.44 -14.56
CA PHE A 277 0.01 -17.22 -13.36
C PHE A 277 -0.80 -16.78 -12.14
N MET A 278 -1.04 -15.48 -12.02
CA MET A 278 -1.87 -14.92 -10.95
C MET A 278 -3.33 -15.34 -11.07
N LEU A 279 -3.88 -15.33 -12.29
CA LEU A 279 -5.22 -15.81 -12.57
C LEU A 279 -5.35 -17.31 -12.30
N LEU A 280 -4.36 -18.10 -12.70
CA LEU A 280 -4.32 -19.54 -12.43
C LEU A 280 -4.31 -19.80 -10.92
N ALA A 281 -3.45 -19.11 -10.18
CA ALA A 281 -3.41 -19.22 -8.72
C ALA A 281 -4.74 -18.82 -8.07
N PHE A 282 -5.39 -17.76 -8.59
CA PHE A 282 -6.71 -17.33 -8.13
C PHE A 282 -7.78 -18.41 -8.34
N ILE A 283 -7.87 -18.99 -9.53
CA ILE A 283 -8.83 -20.06 -9.85
C ILE A 283 -8.59 -21.28 -8.96
N MET A 284 -7.33 -21.68 -8.78
CA MET A 284 -6.97 -22.81 -7.91
C MET A 284 -7.34 -22.57 -6.44
N TYR A 285 -7.10 -21.36 -5.91
CA TYR A 285 -7.54 -20.99 -4.56
C TYR A 285 -9.07 -20.99 -4.46
N GLY A 286 -9.77 -20.50 -5.48
CA GLY A 286 -11.23 -20.52 -5.54
C GLY A 286 -11.81 -21.93 -5.48
N ASN A 287 -11.25 -22.85 -6.27
CA ASN A 287 -11.64 -24.27 -6.24
C ASN A 287 -11.33 -24.92 -4.89
N TYR A 288 -10.15 -24.64 -4.33
CA TYR A 288 -9.76 -25.16 -3.01
C TYR A 288 -10.72 -24.72 -1.91
N TYR A 289 -11.01 -23.41 -1.80
CA TYR A 289 -11.92 -22.92 -0.76
C TYR A 289 -13.36 -23.36 -0.95
N SER A 290 -13.81 -23.52 -2.21
CA SER A 290 -15.17 -24.00 -2.48
C SER A 290 -15.36 -25.48 -2.16
N VAL A 291 -14.34 -26.32 -2.35
CA VAL A 291 -14.36 -27.72 -1.87
C VAL A 291 -14.32 -27.76 -0.34
N LEU A 292 -13.38 -27.02 0.27
CA LEU A 292 -13.20 -27.01 1.72
C LEU A 292 -14.46 -26.57 2.49
N LEU A 293 -15.23 -25.62 1.94
CA LEU A 293 -16.49 -25.15 2.55
C LEU A 293 -17.71 -26.03 2.20
N LYS A 294 -17.59 -26.97 1.26
CA LYS A 294 -18.66 -27.94 0.91
C LYS A 294 -18.57 -29.20 1.77
N GLU A 295 -17.37 -29.68 2.07
CA GLU A 295 -17.14 -30.89 2.88
C GLU A 295 -17.70 -30.79 4.31
N GLU A 296 -17.92 -29.59 4.83
CA GLU A 296 -18.51 -29.36 6.17
C GLU A 296 -20.04 -29.29 6.15
N LYS A 297 -20.67 -29.10 4.98
CA LYS A 297 -22.13 -29.04 4.86
C LYS A 297 -22.80 -30.42 4.79
N GLY A 298 -22.02 -31.48 4.56
CA GLY A 298 -22.46 -32.87 4.52
C GLY A 298 -22.04 -33.61 5.78
#